data_AF-Q43074-F1
#
_entry.id   AF-Q43074-F1
#
_cell.length_a   1.000
_cell.length_b   1.000
_cell.length_c   1.000
_cell.angle_alpha   90.00
_cell.angle_beta   90.00
_cell.angle_gamma   90.00
#
_symmetry.space_group_name_H-M   'P 1'
#
loop_
_entity.id
_entity.type
_entity.pdbx_description
1 polymer ?
#
loop_
_entity_poly.entity_id
_entity_poly.type
_entity_poly.pdbx_seq_one_letter_code
_entity_poly.pdbx_strand_id
1 'polypeptide(L)'
;TVMDRNTLRTVITFINEKRIHLISDEIYAATVFSHPSFISIAEIIEHDTDIECDRNLVHIVYSLSKVMGFPGFRVGIIYSYNDTVVDCTRK
;
A
#
# COMPACT_ATOMS: atom_id res chain seq x y z
N THR A 1 -7.75 -2.90 -11.63
CA THR A 1 -6.55 -3.41 -12.33
C THR A 1 -5.61 -3.93 -11.27
N VAL A 2 -5.04 -5.11 -11.44
CA VAL A 2 -4.07 -5.67 -10.50
C VAL A 2 -2.68 -5.43 -11.06
N MET A 3 -1.77 -4.89 -10.25
CA MET A 3 -0.38 -4.70 -10.64
C MET A 3 0.41 -5.99 -10.43
N ASP A 4 1.30 -6.30 -11.36
CA ASP A 4 2.21 -7.42 -11.22
C ASP A 4 3.37 -7.08 -10.28
N ARG A 5 4.00 -8.12 -9.74
CA ARG A 5 5.14 -8.00 -8.84
C ARG A 5 6.28 -7.18 -9.44
N ASN A 6 6.61 -7.37 -10.71
CA ASN A 6 7.75 -6.68 -11.33
C ASN A 6 7.48 -5.17 -11.45
N THR A 7 6.27 -4.78 -11.83
CA THR A 7 5.86 -3.37 -11.85
C THR A 7 5.98 -2.73 -10.46
N LEU A 8 5.51 -3.40 -9.40
CA LEU A 8 5.66 -2.89 -8.04
C LEU A 8 7.13 -2.72 -7.65
N ARG A 9 8.00 -3.67 -8.00
CA ARG A 9 9.45 -3.56 -7.77
C ARG A 9 10.05 -2.36 -8.49
N THR A 10 9.71 -2.15 -9.76
CA THR A 10 10.16 -0.97 -10.52
C THR A 10 9.70 0.33 -9.89
N VAL A 11 8.45 0.39 -9.38
CA VAL A 11 7.96 1.55 -8.64
C VAL A 11 8.75 1.78 -7.36
N ILE A 12 9.04 0.73 -6.58
CA ILE A 12 9.86 0.84 -5.37
C ILE A 12 11.27 1.37 -5.68
N THR A 13 11.91 0.85 -6.73
CA THR A 13 13.22 1.35 -7.16
C THR A 13 13.14 2.82 -7.55
N PHE A 14 12.12 3.21 -8.33
CA PHE A 14 11.93 4.60 -8.76
C PHE A 14 11.71 5.56 -7.59
N ILE A 15 10.88 5.20 -6.61
CA ILE A 15 10.62 6.07 -5.44
C ILE A 15 11.87 6.21 -4.58
N ASN A 16 12.69 5.16 -4.49
CA ASN A 16 13.92 5.17 -3.72
C ASN A 16 14.99 6.04 -4.41
N GLU A 17 15.16 5.89 -5.72
CA GLU A 17 16.05 6.74 -6.54
C GLU A 17 15.69 8.22 -6.49
N LYS A 18 14.39 8.53 -6.49
CA LYS A 18 13.89 9.91 -6.46
C LYS A 18 13.68 10.46 -5.06
N ARG A 19 13.79 9.60 -4.02
CA ARG A 19 13.42 9.90 -2.63
C ARG A 19 12.03 10.56 -2.50
N ILE A 20 11.04 9.99 -3.18
CA ILE A 20 9.65 10.47 -3.15
C ILE A 20 8.76 9.47 -2.41
N HIS A 21 7.62 9.94 -1.90
CA HIS A 21 6.67 9.10 -1.19
C HIS A 21 5.77 8.31 -2.16
N LEU A 22 5.50 7.06 -1.81
CA LEU A 22 4.52 6.20 -2.47
C LEU A 22 3.31 6.03 -1.56
N ILE A 23 2.13 6.33 -2.10
CA ILE A 23 0.85 6.08 -1.45
C ILE A 23 0.13 4.99 -2.25
N SER A 24 0.04 3.78 -1.69
CA SER A 24 -0.70 2.65 -2.26
C SER A 24 -2.14 2.67 -1.77
N ASP A 25 -3.09 2.99 -2.66
CA ASP A 25 -4.52 2.87 -2.36
C ASP A 25 -4.98 1.42 -2.63
N GLU A 26 -5.16 0.68 -1.54
CA GLU A 26 -5.51 -0.74 -1.56
C GLU A 26 -6.98 -0.98 -1.18
N ILE A 27 -7.85 0.03 -1.31
CA ILE A 27 -9.29 -0.06 -0.96
C ILE A 27 -10.02 -1.22 -1.68
N TYR A 28 -9.50 -1.67 -2.83
CA TYR A 28 -10.05 -2.78 -3.62
C TYR A 28 -9.33 -4.12 -3.41
N ALA A 29 -8.32 -4.22 -2.54
CA ALA A 29 -7.51 -5.43 -2.38
C ALA A 29 -8.36 -6.70 -2.13
N ALA A 30 -9.42 -6.58 -1.32
CA ALA A 30 -10.31 -7.70 -0.99
C ALA A 30 -11.46 -7.91 -2.00
N THR A 31 -11.47 -7.19 -3.12
CA THR A 31 -12.47 -7.35 -4.21
C THR A 31 -11.93 -8.07 -5.45
N VAL A 32 -10.66 -8.48 -5.41
CA VAL A 32 -10.03 -9.26 -6.48
C VAL A 32 -10.34 -10.74 -6.27
N PHE A 33 -11.37 -11.24 -6.95
CA PHE A 33 -11.80 -12.65 -6.90
C PHE A 33 -11.23 -13.49 -8.05
N SER A 34 -10.44 -12.89 -8.95
CA SER A 34 -9.90 -13.51 -10.17
C SER A 34 -8.38 -13.52 -10.15
N HIS A 35 -7.77 -14.56 -10.74
CA HIS A 35 -6.31 -14.61 -10.93
C HIS A 35 -5.84 -13.61 -11.99
N PRO A 36 -4.67 -12.96 -11.82
CA PRO A 36 -3.72 -13.11 -10.70
C PRO A 36 -4.22 -12.45 -9.39
N SER A 37 -3.87 -13.07 -8.26
CA SER A 37 -4.17 -12.53 -6.93
C SER A 37 -3.57 -11.14 -6.76
N PHE A 38 -4.26 -10.28 -6.00
CA PHE A 38 -3.72 -9.00 -5.58
C PHE A 38 -2.46 -9.21 -4.74
N ILE A 39 -1.40 -8.46 -5.05
CA ILE A 39 -0.16 -8.44 -4.28
C ILE A 39 -0.08 -7.07 -3.63
N SER A 40 -0.07 -7.01 -2.30
CA SER A 40 0.08 -5.74 -1.58
C SER A 40 1.50 -5.21 -1.70
N ILE A 41 1.67 -3.88 -1.64
CA ILE A 41 3.01 -3.28 -1.56
C ILE A 41 3.74 -3.73 -0.29
N ALA A 42 3.01 -4.03 0.78
CA ALA A 42 3.58 -4.53 2.03
C ALA A 42 4.30 -5.87 1.83
N GLU A 43 3.72 -6.78 1.04
CA GLU A 43 4.33 -8.07 0.74
C GLU A 43 5.66 -7.92 0.00
N ILE A 44 5.75 -6.96 -0.93
CA ILE A 44 6.98 -6.69 -1.66
C ILE A 44 8.06 -6.17 -0.71
N ILE A 45 7.72 -5.25 0.18
CA ILE A 45 8.66 -4.65 1.14
C ILE A 45 9.16 -5.66 2.18
N GLU A 46 8.33 -6.64 2.55
CA GLU A 46 8.69 -7.67 3.52
C GLU A 46 9.45 -8.86 2.92
N HIS A 47 9.07 -9.31 1.72
CA HIS A 47 9.65 -10.51 1.11
C HIS A 47 10.81 -10.26 0.15
N ASP A 48 10.86 -9.09 -0.52
CA ASP A 48 11.89 -8.82 -1.52
C ASP A 48 13.09 -8.09 -0.87
N THR A 49 13.93 -8.86 -0.17
CA THR A 49 15.12 -8.35 0.55
C THR A 49 16.24 -7.87 -0.37
N ASP A 50 16.14 -8.13 -1.66
CA ASP A 50 17.13 -7.77 -2.68
C ASP A 50 16.92 -6.36 -3.26
N ILE A 51 15.91 -5.63 -2.79
CA ILE A 51 15.65 -4.23 -3.17
C ILE A 51 15.85 -3.34 -1.95
N GLU A 52 16.68 -2.31 -2.09
CA GLU A 52 16.72 -1.25 -1.09
C GLU A 52 15.43 -0.43 -1.15
N CYS A 53 14.67 -0.41 -0.07
CA CYS A 53 13.45 0.36 0.08
C CYS A 53 13.46 1.12 1.41
N ASP A 54 13.43 2.46 1.34
CA ASP A 54 13.19 3.29 2.53
C ASP A 54 11.70 3.18 2.91
N ARG A 55 11.42 2.37 3.94
CA ARG A 55 10.06 2.13 4.43
C ARG A 55 9.34 3.42 4.81
N ASN A 56 10.07 4.47 5.21
CA ASN A 56 9.49 5.75 5.59
C ASN A 56 8.82 6.49 4.42
N LEU A 57 9.12 6.09 3.19
CA LEU A 57 8.54 6.65 1.97
C LEU A 57 7.25 5.91 1.55
N VAL A 58 6.90 4.79 2.18
CA VAL A 58 5.74 3.99 1.78
C VAL A 58 4.59 4.15 2.77
N HIS A 59 3.42 4.43 2.20
CA HIS A 59 2.15 4.59 2.89
C HIS A 59 1.07 3.79 2.17
N ILE A 60 0.22 3.12 2.93
CA ILE A 60 -0.89 2.30 2.43
C ILE A 60 -2.19 2.92 2.95
N VAL A 61 -3.15 3.10 2.06
CA VAL A 61 -4.48 3.58 2.38
C VAL A 61 -5.48 2.47 2.11
N TYR A 62 -6.33 2.19 3.10
CA TYR A 62 -7.31 1.12 3.03
C TYR A 62 -8.67 1.62 3.53
N SER A 63 -9.76 1.01 3.06
CA SER A 63 -11.11 1.31 3.55
C SER A 63 -12.00 0.08 3.48
N LEU A 64 -12.79 -0.13 4.53
CA LEU A 64 -13.79 -1.20 4.59
C LEU A 64 -15.06 -0.90 3.80
N SER A 65 -15.20 0.33 3.29
CA SER A 65 -16.42 0.83 2.64
C SER A 65 -16.83 -0.03 1.43
N LYS A 66 -15.87 -0.63 0.73
CA LYS A 66 -16.08 -1.45 -0.46
C LYS A 66 -16.21 -2.94 -0.16
N VAL A 67 -15.58 -3.43 0.90
CA VAL A 67 -15.39 -4.87 1.14
C VAL A 67 -16.55 -5.48 1.92
N MET A 68 -17.08 -4.77 2.92
CA MET A 68 -18.15 -5.30 3.78
C MET A 68 -19.53 -4.66 3.54
N GLY A 69 -19.69 -3.83 2.51
CA GLY A 69 -20.98 -3.21 2.20
C GLY A 69 -21.49 -2.24 3.27
N PHE A 70 -20.59 -1.70 4.10
CA PHE A 70 -20.88 -0.74 5.18
C PHE A 70 -20.36 0.69 4.87
N PRO A 71 -20.76 1.35 3.77
CA PRO A 71 -20.32 2.73 3.50
C PRO A 71 -20.80 3.71 4.58
N GLY A 72 -21.85 3.36 5.35
CA GLY A 72 -22.40 4.19 6.42
C GLY A 72 -21.50 4.37 7.65
N PHE A 73 -20.53 3.47 7.88
CA PHE A 73 -19.63 3.55 9.04
C PHE A 73 -18.38 4.41 8.79
N ARG A 74 -18.09 4.77 7.53
CA ARG A 74 -16.99 5.67 7.14
C ARG A 74 -15.63 5.29 7.75
N VAL A 75 -15.28 4.00 7.70
CA VAL A 75 -13.99 3.50 8.21
C VAL A 75 -12.91 3.60 7.12
N GLY A 76 -11.96 4.50 7.34
CA GLY A 76 -10.71 4.61 6.58
C GLY A 76 -9.53 4.27 7.48
N ILE A 77 -8.55 3.55 6.93
CA ILE A 77 -7.34 3.14 7.63
C ILE A 77 -6.17 3.69 6.83
N ILE A 78 -5.26 4.38 7.51
CA ILE A 78 -3.96 4.77 6.96
C ILE A 78 -2.93 3.93 7.68
N TYR A 79 -2.15 3.18 6.93
CA TYR A 79 -1.03 2.41 7.43
C TYR A 79 0.25 2.99 6.84
N SER A 80 1.14 3.46 7.70
CA SER A 80 2.42 4.00 7.28
C SER A 80 3.51 3.44 8.15
N TYR A 81 4.65 3.11 7.54
CA TYR A 81 5.85 2.73 8.26
C TYR A 81 6.62 3.93 8.83
N ASN A 82 6.16 5.16 8.58
CA ASN A 82 6.76 6.38 9.07
C ASN A 82 6.00 6.86 10.31
N ASP A 83 6.63 6.77 11.48
CA ASP A 83 6.03 7.17 12.76
C ASP A 83 5.56 8.62 12.76
N THR A 84 6.27 9.53 12.08
CA THR A 84 5.87 10.95 12.00
C THR A 84 4.55 11.12 11.24
N VAL A 85 4.34 10.32 10.19
CA VAL A 85 3.09 10.34 9.41
C VAL A 85 1.97 9.69 10.20
N VAL A 86 2.24 8.60 10.92
CA VAL A 86 1.27 7.95 11.81
C VAL A 86 0.81 8.93 12.90
N ASP A 87 1.73 9.63 13.54
CA ASP A 87 1.40 10.60 14.59
C ASP A 87 0.60 11.79 14.05
N CYS A 88 0.93 12.27 12.85
CA CYS A 88 0.17 13.36 12.22
C CYS A 88 -1.24 12.95 11.78
N THR A 89 -1.45 11.68 11.43
CA THR A 89 -2.74 11.18 10.93
C THR A 89 -3.71 10.77 12.04
N ARG A 90 -3.24 10.50 13.27
CA ARG A 90 -4.07 10.12 14.44
C ARG A 90 -4.73 11.31 15.18
N LYS A 91 -5.19 12.33 14.45
CA LYS A 91 -5.91 13.47 15.06
C LYS A 91 -7.41 13.25 15.18
#